data_AF-A0A3N5NWK6-F1
#
_entry.id   AF-A0A3N5NWK6-F1
#
_cell.length_a   1.000
_cell.length_b   1.000
_cell.length_c   1.000
_cell.angle_alpha   90.00
_cell.angle_beta   90.00
_cell.angle_gamma   90.00
#
_symmetry.space_group_name_H-M   'P 1'
#
loop_
_entity.id
_entity.type
_entity.pdbx_description
1 polymer ?
#
loop_
_entity_poly.entity_id
_entity_poly.type
_entity_poly.pdbx_seq_one_letter_code
_entity_poly.pdbx_strand_id
1 'polypeptide(L)'
;MDFYQWLADAAQRNGSLLCVGLDTRSDRLPAGETLFDFNRRIVDATRDLACAYKPNSAFYEVAGPEGMEALRRTIAYVHEVAGVPVILDAKRGDIGSTAEAYASAAFETWGADALTVSPYLGGDTVAPFTAHA
;
A
#
# COMPACT_ATOMS: atom_id res chain seq x y z
N MET A 1 10.13 0.88 -14.56
CA MET A 1 11.02 0.02 -13.75
C MET A 1 10.15 -1.10 -13.24
N ASP A 2 10.54 -2.35 -13.41
CA ASP A 2 9.79 -3.51 -12.89
C ASP A 2 9.82 -3.49 -11.34
N PHE A 3 8.72 -3.89 -10.70
CA PHE A 3 8.57 -3.91 -9.23
C PHE A 3 9.71 -4.69 -8.56
N TYR A 4 10.09 -5.84 -9.13
CA TYR A 4 11.14 -6.68 -8.55
C TYR A 4 12.51 -6.00 -8.58
N GLN A 5 12.83 -5.29 -9.67
CA GLN A 5 14.07 -4.52 -9.75
C GLN A 5 14.06 -3.36 -8.76
N TRP A 6 12.95 -2.63 -8.64
CA TRP A 6 12.83 -1.52 -7.71
C TRP A 6 13.00 -1.98 -6.25
N LEU A 7 12.38 -3.11 -5.88
CA LEU A 7 12.52 -3.70 -4.56
C LEU A 7 13.96 -4.17 -4.28
N ALA A 8 14.61 -4.80 -5.26
CA ALA A 8 16.00 -5.23 -5.16
C ALA A 8 16.95 -4.02 -4.97
N ASP A 9 16.73 -2.95 -5.74
CA ASP A 9 17.49 -1.71 -5.62
C ASP A 9 17.29 -1.08 -4.25
N ALA A 10 16.06 -1.05 -3.73
CA ALA A 10 15.77 -0.57 -2.38
C ALA A 10 16.45 -1.42 -1.29
N ALA A 11 16.44 -2.75 -1.44
CA ALA A 11 17.12 -3.68 -0.53
C ALA A 11 18.64 -3.45 -0.51
N GLN A 12 19.25 -3.28 -1.67
CA GLN A 12 20.68 -2.99 -1.77
C GLN A 12 21.02 -1.61 -1.20
N ARG A 13 20.24 -0.57 -1.54
CA ARG A 13 20.46 0.81 -1.11
C ARG A 13 20.36 0.97 0.40
N ASN A 14 19.39 0.29 1.02
CA ASN A 14 19.12 0.42 2.46
C ASN A 14 19.78 -0.68 3.29
N GLY A 15 20.46 -1.66 2.65
CA GLY A 15 21.10 -2.79 3.33
C GLY A 15 20.11 -3.62 4.16
N SER A 16 18.88 -3.79 3.65
CA SER A 16 17.72 -4.25 4.43
C SER A 16 16.78 -5.10 3.59
N LEU A 17 15.84 -5.78 4.26
CA LEU A 17 14.69 -6.45 3.66
C LEU A 17 13.38 -6.01 4.34
N LEU A 18 13.42 -4.92 5.10
CA LEU A 18 12.32 -4.48 5.95
C LEU A 18 11.13 -4.00 5.11
N CYS A 19 9.96 -4.56 5.37
CA CYS A 19 8.68 -4.02 4.92
C CYS A 19 7.94 -3.44 6.14
N VAL A 20 7.68 -2.13 6.13
CA VAL A 20 7.03 -1.44 7.25
C VAL A 20 5.51 -1.45 7.04
N GLY A 21 4.77 -2.03 7.99
CA GLY A 21 3.31 -1.96 8.00
C GLY A 21 2.79 -0.60 8.45
N LEU A 22 1.78 -0.07 7.75
CA LEU A 22 1.11 1.18 8.09
C LEU A 22 -0.35 0.90 8.49
N ASP A 23 -0.50 0.16 9.58
CA ASP A 23 -1.78 -0.38 10.08
C ASP A 23 -2.34 0.53 11.19
N THR A 24 -2.38 1.84 10.93
CA THR A 24 -2.69 2.84 11.95
C THR A 24 -4.16 2.82 12.33
N ARG A 25 -4.42 2.62 13.62
CA ARG A 25 -5.77 2.60 14.15
C ARG A 25 -6.23 3.99 14.57
N SER A 26 -7.33 4.46 14.00
CA SER A 26 -7.91 5.77 14.32
C SER A 26 -8.28 5.93 15.81
N ASP A 27 -8.63 4.84 16.48
CA ASP A 27 -8.95 4.81 17.92
C ASP A 27 -7.73 4.93 18.86
N ARG A 28 -6.51 4.92 18.30
CA ARG A 28 -5.24 5.00 19.06
C ARG A 28 -4.39 6.20 18.67
N LEU A 29 -4.93 7.09 17.85
CA LEU A 29 -4.22 8.31 17.45
C LEU A 29 -4.04 9.24 18.65
N PRO A 30 -2.86 9.87 18.79
CA PRO A 30 -2.68 11.02 19.66
C PRO A 30 -3.71 12.11 19.36
N ALA A 31 -4.10 12.86 20.40
CA ALA A 31 -5.12 13.89 20.28
C ALA A 31 -4.76 14.92 19.20
N GLY A 32 -5.66 15.12 18.23
CA GLY A 32 -5.50 16.07 17.13
C GLY A 32 -4.64 15.58 15.96
N GLU A 33 -4.11 14.35 16.01
CA GLU A 33 -3.33 13.77 14.91
C GLU A 33 -4.23 13.02 13.92
N THR A 34 -3.99 13.19 12.61
CA THR A 34 -4.71 12.44 11.56
C THR A 34 -4.02 11.11 11.26
N LEU A 35 -4.73 10.19 10.59
CA LEU A 35 -4.11 8.95 10.07
C LEU A 35 -2.90 9.23 9.19
N PHE A 36 -2.99 10.25 8.32
CA PHE A 36 -1.88 10.65 7.47
C PHE A 36 -0.70 11.18 8.28
N ASP A 37 -0.93 12.08 9.24
CA ASP A 37 0.16 12.66 10.04
C ASP A 37 0.92 11.59 10.81
N PHE A 38 0.20 10.65 11.41
CA PHE A 38 0.81 9.56 12.15
C PHE A 38 1.65 8.64 11.24
N ASN A 39 1.09 8.24 10.08
CA ASN A 39 1.83 7.44 9.09
C ASN A 39 3.05 8.19 8.56
N ARG A 40 2.93 9.49 8.30
CA ARG A 40 4.01 10.35 7.82
C ARG A 40 5.21 10.30 8.77
N ARG A 41 4.98 10.37 10.09
CA ARG A 41 6.06 10.26 11.08
C ARG A 41 6.72 8.88 11.08
N ILE A 42 5.94 7.82 10.89
CA ILE A 42 6.49 6.45 10.75
C ILE A 42 7.39 6.39 9.52
N VAL A 43 6.92 6.88 8.38
CA VAL A 43 7.70 6.92 7.13
C VAL A 43 8.97 7.73 7.31
N ASP A 44 8.89 8.95 7.85
CA ASP A 44 10.04 9.81 8.11
C ASP A 44 11.11 9.14 8.98
N ALA A 45 10.67 8.38 9.99
CA ALA A 45 11.57 7.70 10.93
C ALA A 45 12.16 6.37 10.40
N THR A 46 11.67 5.86 9.26
CA THR A 46 12.02 4.51 8.78
C THR A 46 12.45 4.45 7.31
N ARG A 47 12.34 5.54 6.56
CA ARG A 47 12.55 5.56 5.09
C ARG A 47 13.94 5.15 4.62
N ASP A 48 14.96 5.30 5.46
CA ASP A 48 16.35 4.89 5.22
C ASP A 48 16.60 3.40 5.52
N LEU A 49 15.63 2.72 6.15
CA LEU A 49 15.69 1.31 6.52
C LEU A 49 14.68 0.45 5.74
N ALA A 50 13.54 1.02 5.35
CA ALA A 50 12.43 0.32 4.73
C ALA A 50 12.68 0.11 3.23
N CYS A 51 12.43 -1.11 2.75
CA CYS A 51 12.48 -1.47 1.33
C CYS A 51 11.11 -1.42 0.66
N ALA A 52 10.04 -1.42 1.47
CA ALA A 52 8.67 -1.22 1.03
C ALA A 52 7.81 -0.77 2.22
N TYR A 53 6.71 -0.11 1.92
CA TYR A 53 5.64 0.15 2.90
C TYR A 53 4.39 -0.63 2.54
N LYS A 54 3.67 -1.12 3.56
CA LYS A 54 2.48 -1.94 3.37
C LYS A 54 1.29 -1.40 4.17
N PRO A 55 0.58 -0.39 3.68
CA PRO A 55 -0.68 0.04 4.27
C PRO A 55 -1.75 -1.05 4.11
N ASN A 56 -2.45 -1.39 5.19
CA ASN A 56 -3.60 -2.29 5.14
C ASN A 56 -4.90 -1.51 5.03
N SER A 57 -5.63 -1.71 3.92
CA SER A 57 -6.75 -0.84 3.54
C SER A 57 -7.86 -0.77 4.59
N ALA A 58 -8.07 -1.85 5.35
CA ALA A 58 -9.13 -1.92 6.36
C ALA A 58 -9.03 -0.81 7.43
N PHE A 59 -7.80 -0.42 7.81
CA PHE A 59 -7.58 0.63 8.80
C PHE A 59 -7.84 2.05 8.28
N TYR A 60 -7.84 2.22 6.96
CA TYR A 60 -8.22 3.46 6.29
C TYR A 60 -9.71 3.48 5.99
N GLU A 61 -10.27 2.37 5.49
CA GLU A 61 -11.69 2.23 5.17
C GLU A 61 -12.60 2.51 6.37
N VAL A 62 -12.23 2.04 7.57
CA VAL A 62 -13.01 2.27 8.80
C VAL A 62 -13.09 3.75 9.20
N ALA A 63 -12.15 4.59 8.72
CA ALA A 63 -12.15 6.02 8.94
C ALA A 63 -12.90 6.80 7.83
N GLY A 64 -13.63 6.10 6.95
CA GLY A 64 -14.50 6.72 5.95
C GLY A 64 -13.72 7.42 4.83
N PRO A 65 -14.37 8.38 4.14
CA PRO A 65 -13.75 9.12 3.03
C PRO A 65 -12.41 9.78 3.40
N GLU A 66 -12.30 10.34 4.61
CA GLU A 66 -11.08 10.97 5.12
C GLU A 66 -9.96 9.95 5.29
N GLY A 67 -10.30 8.73 5.70
CA GLY A 67 -9.35 7.62 5.79
C GLY A 67 -8.83 7.21 4.42
N MET A 68 -9.70 7.11 3.41
CA MET A 68 -9.29 6.79 2.05
C MET A 68 -8.43 7.89 1.41
N GLU A 69 -8.72 9.17 1.69
CA GLU A 69 -7.84 10.27 1.29
C GLU A 69 -6.49 10.20 2.02
N ALA A 70 -6.47 9.83 3.30
CA ALA A 70 -5.23 9.59 4.04
C ALA A 70 -4.43 8.43 3.44
N LEU A 71 -5.06 7.37 2.94
CA LEU A 71 -4.38 6.27 2.22
C LEU A 71 -3.67 6.81 0.98
N ARG A 72 -4.41 7.50 0.10
CA ARG A 72 -3.88 8.09 -1.14
C ARG A 72 -2.69 9.02 -0.86
N ARG A 73 -2.81 9.88 0.14
CA ARG A 73 -1.73 10.79 0.57
C ARG A 73 -0.54 10.02 1.15
N THR A 74 -0.77 8.97 1.93
CA THR A 74 0.29 8.14 2.50
C THR A 74 1.11 7.46 1.40
N ILE A 75 0.46 6.87 0.40
CA ILE A 75 1.13 6.22 -0.74
C ILE A 75 2.01 7.23 -1.50
N ALA A 76 1.41 8.36 -1.90
CA ALA A 76 2.14 9.41 -2.60
C ALA A 76 3.35 9.93 -1.80
N TYR A 77 3.20 10.07 -0.47
CA TYR A 77 4.28 10.52 0.40
C TYR A 77 5.43 9.51 0.49
N VAL A 78 5.13 8.21 0.58
CA VAL A 78 6.17 7.16 0.55
C VAL A 78 6.98 7.23 -0.74
N HIS A 79 6.30 7.36 -1.88
CA HIS A 79 6.99 7.53 -3.16
C HIS A 79 7.89 8.77 -3.19
N GLU A 80 7.40 9.89 -2.67
CA GLU A 80 8.12 11.16 -2.64
C GLU A 80 9.39 11.08 -1.77
N VAL A 81 9.29 10.57 -0.55
CA VAL A 81 10.38 10.72 0.44
C VAL A 81 11.25 9.49 0.64
N ALA A 82 10.72 8.30 0.40
CA ALA A 82 11.46 7.04 0.53
C ALA A 82 11.90 6.50 -0.84
N GLY A 83 11.11 6.74 -1.89
CA GLY A 83 11.41 6.23 -3.23
C GLY A 83 11.50 4.70 -3.26
N VAL A 84 10.56 4.05 -2.57
CA VAL A 84 10.43 2.59 -2.47
C VAL A 84 8.99 2.15 -2.80
N PRO A 85 8.78 0.90 -3.23
CA PRO A 85 7.44 0.41 -3.56
C PRO A 85 6.47 0.40 -2.38
N VAL A 86 5.18 0.54 -2.69
CA VAL A 86 4.06 0.40 -1.76
C VAL A 86 3.21 -0.81 -2.11
N ILE A 87 3.01 -1.68 -1.12
CA ILE A 87 2.18 -2.89 -1.24
C ILE A 87 0.85 -2.63 -0.53
N LEU A 88 -0.24 -2.49 -1.27
CA LEU A 88 -1.55 -2.33 -0.67
C LEU A 88 -2.06 -3.67 -0.14
N ASP A 89 -2.22 -3.78 1.18
CA ASP A 89 -2.71 -4.99 1.80
C ASP A 89 -4.23 -4.97 1.94
N ALA A 90 -4.94 -5.35 0.88
CA ALA A 90 -6.40 -5.30 0.79
C ALA A 90 -7.08 -6.67 0.57
N LYS A 91 -6.30 -7.74 0.35
CA LYS A 91 -6.74 -9.14 0.27
C LYS A 91 -7.90 -9.33 -0.73
N ARG A 92 -7.86 -8.61 -1.86
CA ARG A 92 -8.96 -8.55 -2.83
C ARG A 92 -9.09 -9.90 -3.55
N GLY A 93 -10.31 -10.23 -3.96
CA GLY A 93 -10.62 -11.45 -4.69
C GLY A 93 -12.09 -11.44 -5.06
N ASP A 94 -12.37 -11.37 -6.35
CA ASP A 94 -13.73 -11.34 -6.92
C ASP A 94 -13.70 -11.88 -8.36
N ILE A 95 -14.86 -11.95 -9.01
CA ILE A 95 -14.99 -12.44 -10.38
C ILE A 95 -14.92 -11.29 -11.41
N GLY A 96 -14.32 -11.57 -12.56
CA GLY A 96 -14.40 -10.75 -13.79
C GLY A 96 -14.26 -9.24 -13.57
N SER A 97 -15.28 -8.49 -14.00
CA SER A 97 -15.31 -7.02 -13.95
C SER A 97 -15.15 -6.42 -12.55
N THR A 98 -15.54 -7.14 -11.49
CA THR A 98 -15.36 -6.64 -10.12
C THR A 98 -13.88 -6.69 -9.72
N ALA A 99 -13.16 -7.75 -10.11
CA ALA A 99 -11.72 -7.83 -9.90
C ALA A 99 -10.96 -6.78 -10.73
N GLU A 100 -11.41 -6.49 -11.96
CA GLU A 100 -10.87 -5.38 -12.77
C GLU A 100 -11.05 -4.02 -12.07
N ALA A 101 -12.23 -3.75 -11.49
CA ALA A 101 -12.47 -2.54 -10.73
C ALA A 101 -11.57 -2.44 -9.48
N TYR A 102 -11.33 -3.56 -8.77
CA TYR A 102 -10.39 -3.59 -7.66
C TYR A 102 -8.95 -3.34 -8.10
N ALA A 103 -8.53 -3.85 -9.26
CA ALA A 103 -7.21 -3.61 -9.81
C ALA A 103 -7.02 -2.13 -10.17
N SER A 104 -7.93 -1.53 -10.94
CA SER A 104 -7.87 -0.08 -11.26
C SER A 104 -7.92 0.79 -10.00
N ALA A 105 -8.74 0.43 -9.00
CA ALA A 105 -8.73 1.13 -7.73
C ALA A 105 -7.34 1.08 -7.06
N ALA A 106 -6.71 -0.09 -6.97
CA ALA A 106 -5.42 -0.24 -6.31
C ALA A 106 -4.28 0.48 -7.06
N PHE A 107 -4.15 0.25 -8.36
CA PHE A 107 -2.99 0.67 -9.14
C PHE A 107 -3.14 2.08 -9.73
N GLU A 108 -4.35 2.50 -10.11
CA GLU A 108 -4.57 3.79 -10.78
C GLU A 108 -5.14 4.84 -9.81
N THR A 109 -6.13 4.46 -9.00
CA THR A 109 -6.76 5.42 -8.08
C THR A 109 -5.89 5.69 -6.85
N TRP A 110 -5.39 4.62 -6.21
CA TRP A 110 -4.57 4.73 -5.00
C TRP A 110 -3.07 4.80 -5.30
N GLY A 111 -2.63 4.33 -6.46
CA GLY A 111 -1.24 4.37 -6.89
C GLY A 111 -0.35 3.36 -6.15
N ALA A 112 -0.88 2.23 -5.69
CA ALA A 112 -0.04 1.18 -5.12
C ALA A 112 0.78 0.48 -6.23
N ASP A 113 1.91 -0.10 -5.86
CA ASP A 113 2.82 -0.80 -6.80
C ASP A 113 2.62 -2.31 -6.77
N ALA A 114 1.99 -2.82 -5.71
CA ALA A 114 1.57 -4.21 -5.56
C ALA A 114 0.32 -4.31 -4.66
N LEU A 115 -0.38 -5.45 -4.72
CA LEU A 115 -1.60 -5.69 -3.96
C LEU A 115 -1.63 -7.12 -3.42
N THR A 116 -2.13 -7.30 -2.19
CA THR A 116 -2.45 -8.66 -1.69
C THR A 116 -3.78 -9.15 -2.27
N VAL A 117 -3.77 -10.36 -2.84
CA VAL A 117 -4.92 -10.98 -3.51
C VAL A 117 -5.24 -12.32 -2.84
N SER A 118 -6.52 -12.64 -2.69
CA SER A 118 -7.03 -13.93 -2.21
C SER A 118 -7.34 -14.84 -3.41
N PRO A 119 -6.56 -15.91 -3.65
CA PRO A 119 -6.74 -16.78 -4.82
C PRO A 119 -7.86 -17.83 -4.63
N TYR A 120 -8.69 -17.71 -3.60
CA TYR A 120 -9.65 -18.73 -3.20
C TYR A 120 -10.64 -19.11 -4.33
N LEU A 121 -11.01 -18.15 -5.17
CA LEU A 121 -11.96 -18.35 -6.28
C LEU A 121 -11.30 -18.91 -7.56
N GLY A 122 -9.97 -19.17 -7.56
CA GLY A 122 -9.23 -19.73 -8.70
C GLY A 122 -8.37 -18.72 -9.47
N GLY A 123 -7.70 -19.17 -10.53
CA GLY A 123 -6.79 -18.32 -11.33
C GLY A 123 -7.48 -17.11 -11.96
N ASP A 124 -8.75 -17.25 -12.35
CA ASP A 124 -9.54 -16.20 -13.00
C ASP A 124 -9.80 -15.00 -12.07
N THR A 125 -9.77 -15.20 -10.74
CA THR A 125 -9.86 -14.06 -9.79
C THR A 125 -8.55 -13.29 -9.69
N VAL A 126 -7.41 -13.94 -9.95
CA VAL A 126 -6.08 -13.34 -9.84
C VAL A 126 -5.68 -12.62 -11.13
N ALA A 127 -6.09 -13.17 -12.28
CA ALA A 127 -5.66 -12.70 -13.60
C ALA A 127 -5.84 -11.18 -13.82
N PRO A 128 -6.97 -10.54 -13.41
CA PRO A 128 -7.14 -9.10 -13.59
C PRO A 128 -6.07 -8.26 -12.88
N PHE A 129 -5.59 -8.70 -11.71
CA PHE A 129 -4.56 -7.97 -10.97
C PHE A 129 -3.19 -8.09 -11.64
N THR A 130 -2.89 -9.24 -12.25
CA THR A 130 -1.59 -9.47 -12.93
C THR A 130 -1.47 -8.74 -14.26
N ALA A 131 -2.57 -8.26 -14.85
CA ALA A 131 -2.53 -7.43 -16.05
C ALA A 131 -2.03 -6.00 -15.80
N HIS A 132 -2.01 -5.56 -14.54
CA HIS A 132 -1.48 -4.27 -14.10
C HIS A 132 -0.07 -4.36 -13.50
N ALA A 133 0.46 -5.58 -13.35
CA ALA A 133 1.77 -5.86 -12.76
C ALA A 133 2.90 -5.72 -13.79
#